data_AF-A0A495VFM4-F1
#
_entry.id   AF-A0A495VFM4-F1
#
_cell.length_a   1.000
_cell.length_b   1.000
_cell.length_c   1.000
_cell.angle_alpha   90.00
_cell.angle_beta   90.00
_cell.angle_gamma   90.00
#
_symmetry.space_group_name_H-M   'P 1'
#
loop_
_entity.id
_entity.type
_entity.pdbx_description
1 polymer ?
#
loop_
_entity_poly.entity_id
_entity_poly.type
_entity_poly.pdbx_seq_one_letter_code
_entity_poly.pdbx_strand_id
1 'polypeptide(L)'
;MLSNAETAALLCVSERTYRRWLVSGQPDPTALRLLAILAGYVPWEGWDGWEVHNGYLFPPGYTRGGIRPGEFFTVVFYRQQVAEYQRVNRQLAARVKALELTAAGGSVAELPAELSAAIADLGARVQAVSADLLALGARTCNTGTLSHERESGVSGADVSASADTVGEASDRGPGRPVLRVANAG
;
A
#
# COMPACT_ATOMS: atom_id res chain seq x y z
N MET A 1 -32.48 23.08 -6.45
CA MET A 1 -32.77 22.01 -5.47
C MET A 1 -33.29 20.81 -6.25
N LEU A 2 -32.78 19.61 -5.95
CA LEU A 2 -33.23 18.36 -6.58
C LEU A 2 -34.63 18.00 -6.09
N SER A 3 -35.47 17.47 -6.97
CA SER A 3 -36.77 16.89 -6.59
C SER A 3 -36.59 15.56 -5.86
N ASN A 4 -37.63 15.11 -5.16
CA ASN A 4 -37.63 13.82 -4.44
C ASN A 4 -37.42 12.64 -5.40
N ALA A 5 -38.00 12.70 -6.61
CA ALA A 5 -37.85 11.66 -7.62
C ALA A 5 -36.42 11.61 -8.18
N GLU A 6 -35.82 12.76 -8.48
CA GLU A 6 -34.43 12.86 -8.92
C GLU A 6 -33.46 12.37 -7.84
N THR A 7 -33.70 12.74 -6.58
CA THR A 7 -32.87 12.30 -5.46
C THR A 7 -32.98 10.80 -5.24
N ALA A 8 -34.18 10.24 -5.34
CA ALA A 8 -34.38 8.80 -5.25
C ALA A 8 -33.66 8.04 -6.38
N ALA A 9 -33.70 8.58 -7.61
CA ALA A 9 -32.99 8.03 -8.76
C ALA A 9 -31.47 8.06 -8.57
N LEU A 10 -30.91 9.18 -8.09
CA LEU A 10 -29.48 9.30 -7.77
C LEU A 10 -29.02 8.30 -6.70
N LEU A 11 -29.89 8.00 -5.75
CA LEU A 11 -29.64 7.05 -4.68
C LEU A 11 -29.90 5.58 -5.07
N CYS A 12 -30.35 5.33 -6.29
CA CYS A 12 -30.76 4.01 -6.76
C CYS A 12 -31.86 3.37 -5.87
N VAL A 13 -32.77 4.18 -5.33
CA VAL A 13 -33.92 3.71 -4.52
C VAL A 13 -35.24 4.14 -5.13
N SER A 14 -36.32 3.42 -4.80
CA SER A 14 -37.65 3.85 -5.22
C SER A 14 -38.07 5.14 -4.51
N GLU A 15 -38.85 5.98 -5.18
CA GLU A 15 -39.33 7.24 -4.60
C GLU A 15 -40.14 7.01 -3.31
N ARG A 16 -40.91 5.91 -3.25
CA ARG A 16 -41.65 5.51 -2.04
C ARG A 16 -40.71 5.26 -0.86
N THR A 17 -39.59 4.58 -1.07
CA THR A 17 -38.58 4.32 -0.03
C THR A 17 -37.95 5.62 0.44
N TYR A 18 -37.58 6.51 -0.49
CA TYR A 18 -37.03 7.81 -0.15
C TYR A 18 -38.00 8.66 0.68
N ARG A 19 -39.27 8.74 0.27
CA ARG A 19 -40.32 9.43 1.05
C ARG A 19 -40.49 8.82 2.45
N ARG A 20 -40.43 7.49 2.57
CA ARG A 20 -40.50 6.82 3.88
C ARG A 20 -39.34 7.24 4.78
N TRP A 21 -38.12 7.36 4.25
CA TRP A 21 -36.96 7.82 5.03
C TRP A 21 -37.09 9.26 5.51
N LEU A 22 -37.64 10.15 4.69
CA LEU A 22 -37.91 11.54 5.10
C LEU A 22 -38.87 11.61 6.28
N VAL A 23 -39.88 10.73 6.32
CA VAL A 23 -40.86 10.66 7.40
C VAL A 23 -40.29 9.98 8.65
N SER A 24 -39.56 8.86 8.48
CA SER A 24 -39.04 8.10 9.62
C SER A 24 -37.78 8.73 10.24
N GLY A 25 -37.07 9.59 9.51
CA GLY A 25 -35.76 10.12 9.93
C GLY A 25 -34.67 9.06 10.03
N GLN A 26 -34.90 7.87 9.45
CA GLN A 26 -34.01 6.71 9.54
C GLN A 26 -33.67 6.21 8.12
N PRO A 27 -32.87 6.98 7.36
CA PRO A 27 -32.38 6.54 6.06
C PRO A 27 -31.36 5.41 6.21
N ASP A 28 -31.23 4.60 5.16
CA ASP A 28 -30.18 3.58 5.12
C ASP A 28 -28.78 4.25 5.15
N PRO A 29 -27.85 3.79 6.01
CA PRO A 29 -26.51 4.36 6.10
C PRO A 29 -25.74 4.33 4.78
N THR A 30 -25.97 3.33 3.92
CA THR A 30 -25.30 3.23 2.61
C THR A 30 -25.77 4.32 1.67
N ALA A 31 -27.08 4.60 1.65
CA ALA A 31 -27.62 5.70 0.86
C ALA A 31 -27.12 7.07 1.35
N LEU A 32 -27.03 7.28 2.67
CA LEU A 32 -26.40 8.49 3.21
C LEU A 32 -24.94 8.62 2.80
N ARG A 33 -24.18 7.52 2.79
CA ARG A 33 -22.79 7.51 2.31
C ARG A 33 -22.70 7.87 0.82
N LEU A 34 -23.59 7.34 0.00
CA LEU A 34 -23.66 7.68 -1.44
C LEU A 34 -24.00 9.17 -1.64
N LEU A 35 -24.97 9.71 -0.89
CA LEU A 35 -25.28 11.15 -0.91
C LEU A 35 -24.07 11.99 -0.52
N ALA A 36 -23.33 11.59 0.53
CA ALA A 36 -22.13 12.29 0.94
C ALA A 36 -21.08 12.31 -0.19
N ILE A 37 -20.84 11.17 -0.82
CA ILE A 37 -19.90 11.04 -1.95
C ILE A 37 -20.34 11.93 -3.13
N LEU A 38 -21.62 11.91 -3.48
CA LEU A 38 -22.19 12.74 -4.54
C LEU A 38 -22.12 14.24 -4.20
N ALA A 39 -22.21 14.60 -2.93
CA ALA A 39 -22.04 15.96 -2.45
C ALA A 39 -20.57 16.39 -2.36
N GLY A 40 -19.63 15.52 -2.74
CA GLY A 40 -18.19 15.81 -2.72
C GLY A 40 -17.50 15.48 -1.39
N TYR A 41 -18.21 14.87 -0.44
CA TYR A 41 -17.69 14.54 0.89
C TYR A 41 -17.36 13.05 1.03
N VAL A 42 -16.26 12.74 1.71
CA VAL A 42 -15.81 11.37 1.94
C VAL A 42 -15.91 11.03 3.43
N PRO A 43 -16.99 10.37 3.90
CA PRO A 43 -17.24 10.18 5.33
C PRO A 43 -16.54 8.95 5.92
N TRP A 44 -15.38 8.57 5.39
CA TRP A 44 -14.65 7.38 5.83
C TRP A 44 -13.52 7.76 6.78
N GLU A 45 -13.25 6.89 7.75
CA GLU A 45 -12.16 7.09 8.70
C GLU A 45 -10.81 7.22 7.98
N GLY A 46 -10.05 8.26 8.32
CA GLY A 46 -8.77 8.57 7.68
C GLY A 46 -8.89 9.26 6.32
N TRP A 47 -10.07 9.77 5.97
CA TRP A 47 -10.32 10.64 4.81
C TRP A 47 -10.75 12.06 5.24
N ASP A 48 -10.45 12.44 6.47
CA ASP A 48 -10.77 13.76 7.01
C ASP A 48 -10.13 14.88 6.17
N GLY A 49 -10.96 15.83 5.73
CA GLY A 49 -10.53 16.94 4.89
C GLY A 49 -10.29 16.60 3.42
N TRP A 50 -10.56 15.36 2.99
CA TRP A 50 -10.56 15.00 1.57
C TRP A 50 -11.86 15.44 0.90
N GLU A 51 -11.74 15.93 -0.33
CA GLU A 51 -12.86 16.46 -1.09
C GLU A 51 -12.91 15.81 -2.47
N VAL A 52 -14.12 15.63 -3.01
CA VAL A 52 -14.33 15.15 -4.38
C VAL A 52 -14.92 16.27 -5.21
N HIS A 53 -14.16 16.73 -6.21
CA HIS A 53 -14.59 17.76 -7.16
C HIS A 53 -14.59 17.19 -8.58
N ASN A 54 -15.73 17.26 -9.27
CA ASN A 54 -15.88 16.79 -10.66
C ASN A 54 -15.44 15.32 -10.87
N GLY A 55 -15.64 14.47 -9.87
CA GLY A 55 -15.21 13.06 -9.91
C GLY A 55 -13.71 12.82 -9.68
N TYR A 56 -12.96 13.85 -9.30
CA TYR A 56 -11.56 13.76 -8.87
C TYR A 56 -11.47 13.91 -7.37
N LEU A 57 -10.57 13.15 -6.76
CA LEU A 57 -10.35 13.12 -5.32
C LEU A 57 -9.16 14.00 -4.95
N PHE A 58 -9.36 14.99 -4.08
CA PHE A 58 -8.36 15.97 -3.70
C PHE A 58 -7.93 15.75 -2.24
N PRO A 59 -6.61 15.71 -1.97
CA PRO A 59 -6.11 15.73 -0.61
C PRO A 59 -6.35 17.10 0.04
N PRO A 60 -6.43 17.16 1.38
CA PRO A 60 -6.66 18.41 2.10
C PRO A 60 -5.62 19.48 1.74
N GLY A 61 -6.10 20.67 1.36
CA GLY A 61 -5.25 21.81 0.98
C GLY A 61 -4.82 21.85 -0.50
N TYR A 62 -5.19 20.85 -1.31
CA TYR A 62 -4.88 20.83 -2.74
C TYR A 62 -6.09 21.24 -3.58
N THR A 63 -5.88 22.19 -4.49
CA THR A 63 -6.92 22.66 -5.44
C THR A 63 -6.69 22.18 -6.88
N ARG A 64 -5.53 21.57 -7.16
CA ARG A 64 -5.11 21.07 -8.47
C ARG A 64 -4.45 19.70 -8.34
N GLY A 65 -4.50 18.90 -9.41
CA GLY A 65 -3.87 17.57 -9.43
C GLY A 65 -4.68 16.51 -8.69
N GLY A 66 -6.01 16.58 -8.75
CA GLY A 66 -6.89 15.58 -8.15
C GLY A 66 -6.66 14.19 -8.72
N ILE A 67 -6.87 13.17 -7.90
CA ILE A 67 -6.66 11.77 -8.20
C ILE A 67 -7.90 11.23 -8.93
N ARG A 68 -7.71 10.63 -10.10
CA ARG A 68 -8.81 10.02 -10.85
C ARG A 68 -9.29 8.73 -10.17
N PRO A 69 -10.55 8.29 -10.38
CA PRO A 69 -11.03 7.02 -9.85
C PRO A 69 -10.16 5.81 -10.24
N GLY A 70 -9.62 5.79 -11.46
CA GLY A 70 -8.70 4.74 -11.92
C GLY A 70 -7.29 4.83 -11.32
N GLU A 71 -6.94 5.96 -10.72
CA GLU A 71 -5.67 6.21 -10.05
C GLU A 71 -5.79 6.02 -8.54
N PHE A 72 -6.90 5.50 -8.01
CA PHE A 72 -7.10 5.37 -6.56
C PHE A 72 -5.99 4.58 -5.86
N PHE A 73 -5.39 3.59 -6.54
CA PHE A 73 -4.22 2.86 -6.02
C PHE A 73 -3.02 3.76 -5.72
N THR A 74 -2.89 4.90 -6.41
CA THR A 74 -1.85 5.90 -6.14
C THR A 74 -1.97 6.47 -4.73
N VAL A 75 -3.16 6.51 -4.11
CA VAL A 75 -3.35 7.00 -2.74
C VAL A 75 -2.53 6.17 -1.74
N VAL A 76 -2.46 4.85 -1.92
CA VAL A 76 -1.65 3.98 -1.05
C VAL A 76 -0.17 4.33 -1.19
N PHE A 77 0.29 4.54 -2.42
CA PHE A 77 1.66 4.98 -2.69
C PHE A 77 1.94 6.36 -2.12
N TYR A 78 1.02 7.31 -2.22
CA TYR A 78 1.16 8.65 -1.62
C TYR A 78 1.31 8.57 -0.10
N ARG A 79 0.53 7.73 0.58
CA ARG A 79 0.67 7.54 2.04
C ARG A 79 2.05 6.99 2.40
N GLN A 80 2.54 5.99 1.67
CA GLN A 80 3.89 5.45 1.87
C GLN A 80 4.96 6.51 1.60
N GLN A 81 4.81 7.28 0.52
CA GLN A 81 5.74 8.34 0.15
C GLN A 81 5.78 9.46 1.20
N VAL A 82 4.63 9.89 1.71
CA VAL A 82 4.55 10.89 2.79
C VAL A 82 5.22 10.38 4.06
N ALA A 83 5.01 9.12 4.44
CA ALA A 83 5.67 8.53 5.61
C ALA A 83 7.20 8.50 5.46
N GLU A 84 7.70 8.14 4.28
CA GLU A 84 9.13 8.17 3.99
C GLU A 84 9.69 9.58 3.99
N TYR A 85 9.00 10.55 3.39
CA TYR A 85 9.41 11.95 3.44
C TYR A 85 9.47 12.47 4.88
N GLN A 86 8.48 12.16 5.71
CA GLN A 86 8.50 12.53 7.13
C GLN A 86 9.65 11.86 7.89
N ARG A 87 9.96 10.60 7.58
CA ARG A 87 11.12 9.89 8.16
C ARG A 87 12.43 10.59 7.78
N VAL A 88 12.62 10.89 6.49
CA VAL A 88 13.82 11.57 5.98
C VAL A 88 13.95 12.98 6.54
N ASN A 89 12.85 13.75 6.60
CA ASN A 89 12.86 15.10 7.18
C ASN A 89 13.25 15.09 8.66
N ARG A 90 12.77 14.12 9.44
CA ARG A 90 13.22 13.96 10.83
C ARG A 90 14.72 13.67 10.93
N GLN A 91 15.25 12.82 10.06
CA GLN A 91 16.69 12.53 10.02
C GLN A 91 17.51 13.76 9.63
N LEU A 92 17.07 14.51 8.63
CA LEU A 92 17.74 15.75 8.20
C LEU A 92 17.70 16.81 9.31
N ALA A 93 16.56 17.01 9.95
CA ALA A 93 16.43 17.94 11.07
C ALA A 93 17.38 17.59 12.22
N ALA A 94 17.50 16.29 12.55
CA ALA A 94 18.45 15.83 13.56
C ALA A 94 19.92 16.09 13.15
N ARG A 95 20.28 15.85 11.88
CA ARG A 95 21.63 16.11 11.36
C ARG A 95 21.97 17.60 11.36
N VAL A 96 21.04 18.46 10.94
CA VAL A 96 21.22 19.92 10.98
C VAL A 96 21.49 20.36 12.41
N LYS A 97 20.66 19.93 13.37
CA LYS A 97 20.86 20.26 14.79
C LYS A 97 22.22 19.79 15.33
N ALA A 98 22.67 18.59 14.98
CA ALA A 98 23.98 18.09 15.40
C ALA A 98 25.14 18.91 14.81
N LEU A 99 25.02 19.32 13.54
CA LEU A 99 26.01 20.17 12.89
C LEU A 99 26.02 21.59 13.49
N GLU A 100 24.85 22.15 13.80
CA GLU A 100 24.73 23.45 14.46
C GLU A 100 25.38 23.44 15.85
N LEU A 101 25.19 22.38 16.63
CA LEU A 101 25.87 22.21 17.93
C LEU A 101 27.39 22.14 17.75
N THR A 102 27.87 21.38 16.76
CA THR A 102 29.31 21.25 16.48
C THR A 102 29.90 22.60 16.02
N ALA A 103 29.18 23.34 15.16
CA ALA A 103 29.59 24.66 14.68
C ALA A 103 29.56 25.74 15.77
N ALA A 104 28.66 25.61 16.75
CA ALA A 104 28.60 26.48 17.93
C ALA A 104 29.70 26.18 18.97
N GLY A 105 30.60 25.22 18.71
CA GLY A 105 31.65 24.80 19.64
C GLY A 105 31.17 23.83 20.72
N GLY A 106 29.96 23.29 20.60
CA GLY A 106 29.42 22.25 21.46
C GLY A 106 30.09 20.90 21.18
N SER A 107 30.63 20.27 22.23
CA SER A 107 31.12 18.89 22.17
C SER A 107 29.97 17.93 21.84
N VAL A 108 30.25 16.88 21.04
CA VAL A 108 29.31 15.78 20.72
C VAL A 108 28.76 15.08 21.98
N ALA A 109 29.39 15.32 23.15
CA ALA A 109 28.91 14.89 24.46
C ALA A 109 27.54 15.47 24.88
N GLU A 110 27.06 16.55 24.24
CA GLU A 110 25.79 17.21 24.59
C GLU A 110 24.62 16.83 23.66
N LEU A 111 24.74 15.72 22.91
CA LEU A 111 23.62 15.22 22.11
C LEU A 111 22.43 14.83 23.02
N PRO A 112 21.18 15.14 22.62
CA PRO A 112 19.99 14.68 23.35
C PRO A 112 20.04 13.16 23.54
N ALA A 113 19.68 12.67 24.73
CA ALA A 113 19.75 11.25 25.07
C ALA A 113 19.02 10.36 24.04
N GLU A 114 17.93 10.86 23.44
CA GLU A 114 17.19 10.19 22.38
C GLU A 114 18.02 9.96 21.10
N LEU A 115 18.85 10.94 20.72
CA LEU A 115 19.71 10.81 19.54
C LEU A 115 20.91 9.90 19.84
N SER A 116 21.46 9.97 21.04
CA SER A 116 22.50 9.03 21.50
C SER A 116 21.98 7.59 21.50
N ALA A 117 20.76 7.37 21.99
CA ALA A 117 20.12 6.06 21.98
C ALA A 117 19.85 5.57 20.56
N ALA A 118 19.39 6.44 19.66
CA ALA A 118 19.17 6.09 18.26
C ALA A 118 20.47 5.76 17.51
N ILE A 119 21.58 6.46 17.80
CA ILE A 119 22.89 6.17 17.24
C ILE A 119 23.42 4.82 17.77
N ALA A 120 23.25 4.55 19.07
CA ALA A 120 23.64 3.27 19.67
C ALA A 120 22.83 2.09 19.10
N ASP A 121 21.52 2.25 18.92
CA ASP A 121 20.65 1.25 18.29
C ASP A 121 21.09 0.97 16.84
N LEU A 122 21.34 2.02 16.06
CA LEU A 122 21.83 1.86 14.69
C LEU A 122 23.18 1.14 14.65
N GLY A 123 24.09 1.45 15.57
CA GLY A 123 25.37 0.76 15.72
C GLY A 123 25.21 -0.73 16.00
N ALA A 124 24.31 -1.10 16.91
CA ALA A 124 24.00 -2.49 17.21
C ALA A 124 23.42 -3.24 15.98
N ARG A 125 22.55 -2.59 15.21
CA ARG A 125 21.96 -3.17 13.98
C ARG A 125 23.01 -3.39 12.89
N VAL A 126 23.95 -2.46 12.71
CA VAL A 126 25.06 -2.61 11.76
C VAL A 126 25.96 -3.78 12.17
N GLN A 127 26.26 -3.93 13.47
CA GLN A 127 27.05 -5.06 13.97
C GLN A 127 26.34 -6.41 13.76
N ALA A 128 25.03 -6.48 14.00
CA ALA A 128 24.24 -7.68 13.76
C ALA A 128 24.27 -8.10 12.28
N VAL A 129 24.04 -7.15 11.35
CA VAL A 129 24.11 -7.42 9.91
C VAL A 129 25.51 -7.87 9.49
N SER A 130 26.56 -7.25 10.06
CA SER A 130 27.94 -7.68 9.79
C SER A 130 28.20 -9.11 10.27
N ALA A 131 27.66 -9.50 11.43
CA ALA A 131 27.79 -10.86 11.93
C ALA A 131 27.05 -11.88 11.04
N ASP A 132 25.85 -11.54 10.57
CA ASP A 132 25.09 -12.39 9.65
C ASP A 132 25.81 -12.58 8.30
N LEU A 133 26.43 -11.52 7.77
CA LEU A 133 27.24 -11.60 6.56
C LEU A 133 28.46 -12.51 6.75
N LEU A 134 29.16 -12.41 7.88
CA LEU A 134 30.28 -13.29 8.20
C LEU A 134 29.83 -14.75 8.33
N ALA A 135 28.70 -15.01 8.99
CA ALA A 135 28.13 -16.35 9.13
C ALA A 135 27.71 -16.93 7.77
N LEU A 136 27.16 -16.10 6.88
CA LEU A 136 26.83 -16.51 5.51
C LEU A 136 28.08 -16.86 4.71
N GLY A 137 29.14 -16.04 4.80
CA GLY A 137 30.44 -16.31 4.19
C GLY A 137 31.02 -17.66 4.63
N ALA A 138 31.03 -17.93 5.94
CA ALA A 138 31.50 -19.20 6.49
C ALA A 138 30.70 -20.42 5.97
N ARG A 139 29.37 -20.29 5.83
CA ARG A 139 28.52 -21.35 5.25
C ARG A 139 28.85 -21.63 3.79
N THR A 140 29.09 -20.59 2.98
CA THR A 140 29.43 -20.75 1.56
C THR A 140 30.81 -21.37 1.33
N CYS A 141 31.77 -21.13 2.25
CA CYS A 141 33.10 -21.74 2.17
C CYS A 141 33.08 -23.24 2.53
N ASN A 142 32.23 -23.67 3.48
CA ASN A 142 32.13 -25.08 3.87
C ASN A 142 31.37 -25.95 2.85
N THR A 143 30.53 -25.38 1.99
CA THR A 143 29.85 -26.14 0.93
C THR A 143 30.74 -26.45 -0.27
N GLY A 144 31.86 -25.74 -0.45
CA GLY A 144 32.79 -25.98 -1.56
C GLY A 144 33.70 -27.22 -1.39
N THR A 145 33.90 -27.68 -0.16
CA THR A 145 34.75 -28.86 0.14
C THR A 145 34.01 -30.19 0.03
N LEU A 146 32.67 -30.20 -0.03
CA LEU A 146 31.86 -31.44 -0.11
C LEU A 146 31.50 -31.87 -1.54
N SER A 147 31.85 -31.07 -2.56
CA SER A 147 31.52 -31.36 -3.97
C SER A 147 32.59 -32.14 -4.74
N HIS A 148 33.74 -32.46 -4.14
CA HIS A 148 34.83 -33.15 -4.85
C HIS A 148 35.00 -34.65 -4.54
N GLU A 149 34.19 -35.24 -3.64
CA GLU A 149 34.31 -36.66 -3.23
C GLU A 149 33.16 -37.59 -3.71
N ARG A 150 32.27 -37.12 -4.60
CA ARG A 150 31.11 -37.93 -5.05
C ARG A 150 31.07 -38.27 -6.55
N GLU A 151 32.20 -38.22 -7.25
CA GLU A 151 32.36 -38.77 -8.61
C GLU A 151 33.38 -39.91 -8.65
N SER A 152 33.19 -40.95 -7.84
CA SER A 152 33.82 -42.25 -8.12
C SER A 152 32.95 -43.39 -7.60
N GLY A 153 32.11 -43.94 -8.49
CA GLY A 153 31.58 -45.28 -8.37
C GLY A 153 30.10 -45.38 -7.99
N VAL A 154 29.23 -45.47 -8.99
CA VAL A 154 28.10 -46.41 -8.96
C VAL A 154 27.95 -47.03 -10.35
N SER A 155 28.36 -48.30 -10.42
CA SER A 155 28.09 -49.27 -11.48
C SER A 155 26.65 -49.77 -11.37
N GLY A 156 26.09 -50.22 -12.50
CA GLY A 156 24.67 -50.44 -12.75
C GLY A 156 23.93 -51.42 -11.83
N ALA A 157 22.60 -51.26 -11.82
CA ALA A 157 21.62 -52.34 -11.85
C ALA A 157 20.23 -51.78 -12.17
N ASP A 158 19.51 -52.51 -13.01
CA ASP A 158 18.12 -52.36 -13.44
C ASP A 158 17.13 -52.09 -12.30
N VAL A 159 16.07 -51.31 -12.57
CA VAL A 159 14.67 -51.64 -12.20
C VAL A 159 13.71 -50.92 -13.13
N SER A 160 12.94 -51.71 -13.89
CA SER A 160 11.70 -51.36 -14.58
C SER A 160 10.60 -50.95 -13.60
N ALA A 161 9.82 -49.90 -13.90
CA ALA A 161 8.38 -49.88 -13.59
C ALA A 161 7.67 -48.64 -14.17
N SER A 162 6.69 -48.96 -15.02
CA SER A 162 5.30 -48.48 -14.98
C SER A 162 4.96 -47.03 -15.27
N ALA A 163 4.08 -46.96 -16.27
CA ALA A 163 3.28 -45.85 -16.75
C ALA A 163 2.26 -45.32 -15.73
N ASP A 164 1.59 -44.28 -16.20
CA ASP A 164 0.40 -43.60 -15.68
C ASP A 164 0.69 -42.47 -14.68
N THR A 165 0.41 -41.23 -15.09
CA THR A 165 -0.81 -40.53 -14.63
C THR A 165 -1.11 -39.32 -15.51
N VAL A 166 -2.37 -39.29 -15.94
CA VAL A 166 -3.14 -38.28 -16.70
C VAL A 166 -3.35 -37.00 -15.90
N GLY A 167 -3.44 -35.83 -16.56
CA GLY A 167 -4.20 -34.70 -16.00
C GLY A 167 -3.84 -33.29 -16.48
N GLU A 168 -4.04 -32.98 -17.77
CA GLU A 168 -4.01 -31.59 -18.25
C GLU A 168 -5.45 -31.11 -18.54
N ALA A 169 -6.07 -30.48 -17.53
CA ALA A 169 -7.38 -29.88 -17.65
C ALA A 169 -7.25 -28.44 -18.16
N SER A 170 -7.55 -28.26 -19.44
CA SER A 170 -7.67 -26.96 -20.13
C SER A 170 -8.91 -26.21 -19.66
N ASP A 171 -8.72 -25.23 -18.76
CA ASP A 171 -9.75 -24.27 -18.36
C ASP A 171 -9.86 -23.13 -19.40
N ARG A 172 -10.85 -23.21 -20.31
CA ARG A 172 -11.28 -22.10 -21.17
C ARG A 172 -12.69 -21.67 -20.75
N GLY A 173 -12.76 -20.68 -19.87
CA GLY A 173 -14.00 -19.97 -19.55
C GLY A 173 -14.48 -19.06 -20.71
N PRO A 174 -15.80 -18.84 -20.84
CA PRO A 174 -16.42 -18.19 -21.99
C PRO A 174 -16.25 -16.66 -21.99
N GLY A 175 -16.11 -16.11 -23.20
CA GLY A 175 -15.90 -14.69 -23.47
C GLY A 175 -17.00 -13.78 -22.93
N ARG A 176 -16.57 -12.67 -22.32
CA ARG A 176 -17.45 -11.56 -21.96
C ARG A 176 -17.85 -10.75 -23.20
N PRO A 177 -19.12 -10.33 -23.34
CA PRO A 177 -19.55 -9.44 -24.41
C PRO A 177 -19.03 -8.01 -24.17
N VAL A 178 -18.45 -7.43 -25.23
CA VAL A 178 -18.03 -6.02 -25.29
C VAL A 178 -19.27 -5.15 -25.52
N LEU A 179 -19.70 -4.40 -24.50
CA LEU A 179 -20.71 -3.35 -24.62
C LEU A 179 -20.09 -2.14 -25.34
N ARG A 180 -20.45 -1.94 -26.61
CA ARG A 180 -20.21 -0.69 -27.34
C ARG A 180 -21.21 0.35 -26.84
N VAL A 181 -20.72 1.40 -26.17
CA VAL A 181 -21.48 2.62 -25.92
C VAL A 181 -21.39 3.48 -27.18
N ALA A 182 -22.53 3.69 -27.84
CA ALA A 182 -22.66 4.65 -28.92
C ALA A 182 -22.77 6.06 -28.31
N ASN A 183 -21.84 6.95 -28.66
CA ASN A 183 -22.00 8.38 -28.48
C ASN A 183 -22.87 8.92 -29.63
N ALA A 184 -24.08 9.36 -29.31
CA ALA A 184 -24.74 10.47 -30.00
C ALA A 184 -24.50 11.69 -29.08
N GLY A 185 -23.94 12.80 -29.55
CA GLY A 185 -24.37 13.54 -30.73
C GLY A 185 -25.26 14.66 -30.23
#